data_AF-X1J308-F1
#
_entry.id   AF-X1J308-F1
#
_cell.length_a   1.000
_cell.length_b   1.000
_cell.length_c   1.000
_cell.angle_alpha   90.00
_cell.angle_beta   90.00
_cell.angle_gamma   90.00
#
_symmetry.space_group_name_H-M   'P 1'
#
loop_
_entity.id
_entity.type
_entity.pdbx_description
1 polymer ?
#
loop_
_entity_poly.entity_id
_entity_poly.type
_entity_poly.pdbx_seq_one_letter_code
_entity_poly.pdbx_strand_id
1 'polypeptide(L)'
;NVQGKIIGFGGRVLDDSMPKYINSPETLIYNKGSNLYSLNFAKEDIRKKNRVIVVEGYTDILIVQQYGFNNGVASLGTALTTKQIELIKRFTDTVLIAYDADSAGNMATLRSLDLLIKAGLEIKVIALPQGNDPADFLIKKGNKAFQSLIDSSLSLMNYKLKLLYAKYSINTIEGKVKIIKEILPTLNVIDNEVELRAQIKKISEEL
;
A
#
# COMPACT_ATOMS: atom_id res chain seq x y z
N ASN A 1 20.00 3.85 -3.36
CA ASN A 1 19.79 2.77 -2.37
C ASN A 1 19.71 3.38 -0.96
N VAL A 2 19.49 2.60 0.09
CA VAL A 2 19.33 3.08 1.49
C VAL A 2 20.51 3.93 2.02
N GLN A 3 21.72 3.72 1.48
CA GLN A 3 22.94 4.47 1.84
C GLN A 3 23.06 5.79 1.08
N GLY A 4 22.11 6.14 0.20
CA GLY A 4 22.18 7.33 -0.65
C GLY A 4 23.03 7.15 -1.91
N LYS A 5 23.57 5.95 -2.16
CA LYS A 5 24.30 5.67 -3.41
C LYS A 5 23.32 5.53 -4.57
N ILE A 6 23.63 6.19 -5.69
CA ILE A 6 22.87 6.07 -6.94
C ILE A 6 23.15 4.68 -7.52
N ILE A 7 22.09 3.96 -7.87
CA ILE A 7 22.18 2.59 -8.39
C ILE A 7 21.44 2.40 -9.72
N GLY A 8 20.54 3.33 -10.06
CA GLY A 8 19.75 3.30 -11.29
C GLY A 8 18.91 4.57 -11.39
N PHE A 9 18.19 4.70 -12.50
CA PHE A 9 17.38 5.87 -12.82
C PHE A 9 15.98 5.45 -13.29
N GLY A 10 15.01 6.32 -13.03
CA GLY A 10 13.71 6.33 -13.68
C GLY A 10 13.67 7.49 -14.68
N GLY A 11 13.21 7.24 -15.90
CA GLY A 11 12.99 8.24 -16.92
C GLY A 11 11.49 8.37 -17.20
N ARG A 12 11.03 9.61 -17.40
CA ARG A 12 9.68 9.91 -17.86
C ARG A 12 9.79 10.66 -19.19
N VAL A 13 9.04 10.23 -20.19
CA VAL A 13 8.89 10.97 -21.44
C VAL A 13 8.23 12.33 -21.18
N LEU A 14 8.57 13.32 -22.01
CA LEU A 14 7.97 14.66 -21.96
C LEU A 14 6.99 14.91 -23.11
N ASP A 15 7.04 14.05 -24.13
CA ASP A 15 6.12 13.98 -25.26
C ASP A 15 5.14 12.81 -25.07
N ASP A 16 4.42 12.47 -26.13
CA ASP A 16 3.44 11.37 -26.16
C ASP A 16 4.06 9.99 -26.44
N SER A 17 5.39 9.87 -26.38
CA SER A 17 6.09 8.60 -26.62
C SER A 17 5.75 7.56 -25.53
N MET A 18 5.75 6.29 -25.90
CA MET A 18 5.50 5.17 -24.96
C MET A 18 6.73 4.27 -24.82
N PRO A 19 7.00 3.71 -23.62
CA PRO A 19 6.22 3.84 -22.38
C PRO A 19 6.43 5.18 -21.66
N LYS A 20 5.41 5.66 -20.94
CA LYS A 20 5.46 6.92 -20.18
C LYS A 20 6.58 6.97 -19.14
N TYR A 21 6.89 5.82 -18.53
CA TYR A 21 7.98 5.64 -17.60
C TYR A 21 8.85 4.44 -17.98
N ILE A 22 10.16 4.62 -17.88
CA ILE A 22 11.18 3.60 -18.07
C ILE A 22 12.04 3.55 -16.79
N ASN A 23 12.43 2.35 -16.38
CA ASN A 23 13.40 2.16 -15.31
C ASN A 23 14.68 1.59 -15.90
N SER A 24 15.83 1.88 -15.28
CA SER A 24 17.05 1.13 -15.54
C SER A 24 16.78 -0.38 -15.46
N PRO A 25 17.38 -1.20 -16.34
CA PRO A 25 17.27 -2.66 -16.25
C PRO A 25 17.92 -3.17 -14.95
N GLU A 26 17.66 -4.43 -14.61
CA GLU A 26 18.34 -5.12 -13.52
C GLU A 26 19.87 -5.13 -13.76
N THR A 27 20.65 -4.83 -12.74
CA THR A 27 22.13 -4.84 -12.79
C THR A 27 22.70 -5.45 -11.51
N LEU A 28 24.01 -5.64 -11.46
CA LEU A 28 24.71 -6.10 -10.25
C LEU A 28 24.47 -5.19 -9.03
N ILE A 29 24.19 -3.90 -9.25
CA ILE A 29 24.00 -2.91 -8.18
C ILE A 29 22.55 -2.44 -8.04
N TYR A 30 21.67 -2.76 -9.00
CA TYR A 30 20.27 -2.38 -9.00
C TYR A 30 19.37 -3.57 -9.21
N ASN A 31 18.58 -3.86 -8.18
CA ASN A 31 17.48 -4.79 -8.26
C ASN A 31 16.20 -4.12 -7.78
N LYS A 32 15.23 -3.95 -8.67
CA LYS A 32 13.98 -3.23 -8.38
C LYS A 32 13.24 -3.87 -7.21
N GLY A 33 13.13 -5.20 -7.25
CA GLY A 33 12.43 -5.98 -6.24
C GLY A 33 13.10 -6.03 -4.86
N SER A 34 14.17 -5.28 -4.60
CA SER A 34 14.82 -5.20 -3.28
C SER A 34 15.08 -3.76 -2.84
N ASN A 35 14.61 -2.78 -3.61
CA ASN A 35 14.79 -1.37 -3.31
C ASN A 35 13.43 -0.66 -3.34
N LEU A 36 13.32 0.38 -2.51
CA LEU A 36 12.19 1.29 -2.49
C LEU A 36 12.73 2.69 -2.77
N TYR A 37 12.09 3.38 -3.72
CA TYR A 37 12.50 4.74 -4.06
C TYR A 37 12.18 5.69 -2.90
N SER A 38 13.03 6.70 -2.70
CA SER A 38 13.02 7.65 -1.59
C SER A 38 13.32 7.11 -0.18
N LEU A 39 13.51 5.79 0.00
CA LEU A 39 13.79 5.23 1.34
C LEU A 39 15.03 5.83 2.01
N ASN A 40 16.06 6.23 1.26
CA ASN A 40 17.24 6.89 1.80
C ASN A 40 16.94 8.25 2.46
N PHE A 41 15.93 8.96 1.97
CA PHE A 41 15.47 10.23 2.55
C PHE A 41 14.45 9.99 3.68
N ALA A 42 13.61 8.96 3.54
CA ALA A 42 12.48 8.71 4.45
C ALA A 42 12.83 7.93 5.72
N LYS A 43 13.92 7.14 5.73
CA LYS A 43 14.21 6.15 6.78
C LYS A 43 14.20 6.69 8.22
N GLU A 44 14.70 7.91 8.43
CA GLU A 44 14.74 8.52 9.77
C GLU A 44 13.34 8.95 10.23
N ASP A 45 12.54 9.51 9.34
CA ASP A 45 11.16 9.90 9.63
C ASP A 45 10.23 8.69 9.77
N ILE A 46 10.50 7.60 9.04
CA ILE A 46 9.82 6.31 9.23
C ILE A 46 10.05 5.78 10.65
N ARG A 47 11.32 5.77 11.11
CA ARG A 47 11.67 5.34 12.48
C ARG A 47 10.99 6.22 13.54
N LYS A 48 11.08 7.55 13.38
CA LYS A 48 10.50 8.51 14.34
C LYS A 48 8.98 8.40 14.46
N LYS A 49 8.28 8.22 13.33
CA LYS A 49 6.82 8.11 13.30
C LYS A 49 6.31 6.68 13.52
N ASN A 50 7.22 5.70 13.54
CA ASN A 50 6.92 4.27 13.50
C ASN A 50 5.87 3.90 12.45
N ARG A 51 5.97 4.48 11.23
CA ARG A 51 5.09 4.15 10.10
C ARG A 51 5.66 4.61 8.77
N VAL A 52 5.44 3.85 7.71
CA VAL A 52 5.81 4.22 6.33
C VAL A 52 4.56 4.42 5.48
N ILE A 53 4.57 5.42 4.60
CA ILE A 53 3.56 5.57 3.53
C ILE A 53 4.12 4.96 2.26
N VAL A 54 3.42 4.02 1.65
CA VAL A 54 3.83 3.38 0.39
C VAL A 54 2.88 3.80 -0.73
N VAL A 55 3.46 4.35 -1.78
CA VAL A 55 2.77 4.72 -3.04
C VAL A 55 3.34 3.94 -4.22
N GLU A 56 2.70 4.00 -5.38
CA GLU A 56 3.13 3.22 -6.55
C GLU A 56 4.24 3.90 -7.36
N GLY A 57 4.11 5.21 -7.62
CA GLY A 57 4.93 5.91 -8.61
C GLY A 57 5.96 6.90 -8.07
N TYR A 58 6.87 7.33 -8.95
CA TYR A 58 7.85 8.38 -8.68
C TYR A 58 7.19 9.72 -8.36
N THR A 59 6.22 10.14 -9.17
CA THR A 59 5.54 11.43 -9.00
C THR A 59 4.73 11.46 -7.71
N ASP A 60 4.04 10.38 -7.39
CA ASP A 60 3.27 10.24 -6.15
C ASP A 60 4.14 10.51 -4.95
N ILE A 61 5.31 9.86 -4.87
CA ILE A 61 6.16 10.02 -3.68
C ILE A 61 6.78 11.42 -3.60
N LEU A 62 7.13 12.01 -4.74
CA LEU A 62 7.70 13.36 -4.78
C LEU A 62 6.68 14.36 -4.26
N ILE A 63 5.42 14.25 -4.69
CA ILE A 63 4.34 15.12 -4.21
C ILE A 63 4.01 14.84 -2.73
N VAL A 64 3.93 13.58 -2.31
CA VAL A 64 3.73 13.20 -0.90
C VAL A 64 4.79 13.85 0.00
N GLN A 65 6.06 13.77 -0.37
CA GLN A 65 7.14 14.41 0.40
C GLN A 65 7.11 15.95 0.30
N GLN A 66 6.80 16.51 -0.88
CA GLN A 66 6.67 17.95 -1.07
C GLN A 66 5.58 18.57 -0.15
N TYR A 67 4.53 17.81 0.15
CA TYR A 67 3.47 18.22 1.08
C TYR A 67 3.76 17.90 2.55
N GLY A 68 4.99 17.47 2.89
CA GLY A 68 5.48 17.29 4.26
C GLY A 68 5.37 15.88 4.83
N PHE A 69 4.98 14.89 4.02
CA PHE A 69 4.91 13.49 4.43
C PHE A 69 6.24 12.76 4.14
N ASN A 70 7.29 13.15 4.86
CA ASN A 70 8.66 12.70 4.61
C ASN A 70 8.89 11.19 4.84
N ASN A 71 8.00 10.51 5.55
CA ASN A 71 8.05 9.07 5.83
C ASN A 71 7.46 8.21 4.69
N GLY A 72 7.47 8.69 3.45
CA GLY A 72 6.95 8.00 2.28
C GLY A 72 8.02 7.29 1.44
N VAL A 73 7.62 6.23 0.73
CA VAL A 73 8.44 5.49 -0.26
C VAL A 73 7.59 5.03 -1.44
N ALA A 74 8.22 4.70 -2.57
CA ALA A 74 7.54 4.13 -3.73
C ALA A 74 8.05 2.75 -4.15
N SER A 75 7.13 1.87 -4.57
CA SER A 75 7.45 0.51 -5.09
C SER A 75 7.80 0.50 -6.58
N LEU A 76 7.50 1.58 -7.31
CA LEU A 76 7.81 1.80 -8.73
C LEU A 76 7.10 0.84 -9.69
N GLY A 77 5.78 0.70 -9.49
CA GLY A 77 4.89 -0.01 -10.41
C GLY A 77 4.97 -1.54 -10.32
N THR A 78 5.44 -2.07 -9.19
CA THR A 78 5.34 -3.51 -8.88
C THR A 78 4.60 -3.72 -7.57
N ALA A 79 3.91 -4.86 -7.46
CA ALA A 79 3.49 -5.37 -6.15
C ALA A 79 4.70 -5.43 -5.21
N LEU A 80 4.48 -5.15 -3.92
CA LEU A 80 5.55 -5.21 -2.92
C LEU A 80 6.11 -6.63 -2.85
N THR A 81 7.42 -6.76 -2.99
CA THR A 81 8.10 -8.05 -2.88
C THR A 81 8.44 -8.38 -1.43
N THR A 82 8.67 -9.65 -1.12
CA THR A 82 9.15 -10.07 0.21
C THR A 82 10.41 -9.33 0.65
N LYS A 83 11.36 -9.08 -0.26
CA LYS A 83 12.60 -8.34 0.04
C LYS A 83 12.32 -6.87 0.38
N GLN A 84 11.38 -6.22 -0.31
CA GLN A 84 10.96 -4.86 0.03
C GLN A 84 10.22 -4.82 1.38
N ILE A 85 9.41 -5.82 1.67
CA ILE A 85 8.71 -5.97 2.95
C ILE A 85 9.70 -6.15 4.10
N GLU A 86 10.67 -7.06 3.96
CA GLU A 86 11.76 -7.24 4.92
C GLU A 86 12.58 -5.95 5.10
N LEU A 87 12.76 -5.18 4.03
CA LEU A 87 13.46 -3.91 4.08
C LEU A 87 12.67 -2.88 4.90
N ILE A 88 11.36 -2.76 4.69
CA ILE A 88 10.45 -1.88 5.47
C ILE A 88 10.50 -2.25 6.95
N LYS A 89 10.41 -3.55 7.27
CA LYS A 89 10.38 -4.07 8.64
C LYS A 89 11.61 -3.69 9.48
N ARG A 90 12.73 -3.31 8.85
CA ARG A 90 13.92 -2.80 9.57
C ARG A 90 13.73 -1.39 10.16
N PHE A 91 12.66 -0.69 9.79
CA PHE A 91 12.42 0.71 10.14
C PHE A 91 11.08 0.96 10.84
N THR A 92 10.09 0.08 10.65
CA THR A 92 8.75 0.23 11.23
C THR A 92 7.98 -1.09 11.18
N ASP A 93 7.00 -1.23 12.06
CA ASP A 93 6.01 -2.31 12.06
C ASP A 93 4.68 -1.90 11.39
N THR A 94 4.48 -0.62 11.04
CA THR A 94 3.22 -0.11 10.48
C THR A 94 3.39 0.42 9.05
N VAL A 95 2.56 -0.06 8.14
CA VAL A 95 2.55 0.30 6.71
C VAL A 95 1.21 0.95 6.34
N LEU A 96 1.27 2.16 5.81
CA LEU A 96 0.14 2.88 5.23
C LEU A 96 0.21 2.78 3.71
N ILE A 97 -0.75 2.08 3.09
CA ILE A 97 -0.84 1.94 1.64
C ILE A 97 -1.68 3.08 1.07
N ALA A 98 -1.09 3.90 0.22
CA ALA A 98 -1.75 4.95 -0.56
C ALA A 98 -1.54 4.67 -2.05
N TYR A 99 -2.31 3.72 -2.58
CA TYR A 99 -2.34 3.41 -4.00
C TYR A 99 -3.46 4.17 -4.69
N ASP A 100 -3.40 4.27 -6.02
CA ASP A 100 -4.50 4.82 -6.82
C ASP A 100 -5.82 4.13 -6.46
N ALA A 101 -6.91 4.89 -6.36
CA ALA A 101 -8.22 4.38 -6.00
C ALA A 101 -8.66 3.22 -6.91
N ASP A 102 -8.32 3.26 -8.19
CA ASP A 102 -8.69 2.21 -9.15
C ASP A 102 -7.88 0.92 -8.94
N SER A 103 -6.59 1.04 -8.64
CA SER A 103 -5.69 -0.08 -8.28
C SER A 103 -6.04 -0.66 -6.90
N ALA A 104 -6.29 0.20 -5.91
CA ALA A 104 -6.66 -0.17 -4.55
C ALA A 104 -8.04 -0.84 -4.49
N GLY A 105 -8.95 -0.50 -5.40
CA GLY A 105 -10.24 -1.18 -5.56
C GLY A 105 -10.13 -2.61 -6.10
N ASN A 106 -8.97 -3.01 -6.62
CA ASN A 106 -8.75 -4.34 -7.17
C ASN A 106 -8.34 -5.34 -6.07
N MET A 107 -9.19 -6.36 -5.84
CA MET A 107 -8.92 -7.43 -4.88
C MET A 107 -7.61 -8.19 -5.16
N ALA A 108 -7.16 -8.28 -6.41
CA ALA A 108 -5.88 -8.91 -6.74
C ALA A 108 -4.69 -8.09 -6.20
N THR A 109 -4.74 -6.77 -6.33
CA THR A 109 -3.76 -5.85 -5.74
C THR A 109 -3.76 -5.99 -4.22
N LEU A 110 -4.93 -5.99 -3.59
CA LEU A 110 -5.04 -6.13 -2.13
C LEU A 110 -4.59 -7.49 -1.62
N ARG A 111 -4.72 -8.56 -2.41
CA ARG A 111 -4.19 -9.88 -2.06
C ARG A 111 -2.67 -9.90 -1.98
N SER A 112 -1.98 -9.10 -2.79
CA SER A 112 -0.51 -8.98 -2.69
C SER A 112 -0.06 -8.39 -1.35
N LEU A 113 -0.91 -7.60 -0.70
CA LEU A 113 -0.64 -7.00 0.60
C LEU A 113 -0.74 -8.01 1.76
N ASP A 114 -1.29 -9.21 1.53
CA ASP A 114 -1.33 -10.28 2.55
C ASP A 114 0.07 -10.76 2.95
N LEU A 115 1.07 -10.54 2.08
CA LEU A 115 2.47 -10.78 2.40
C LEU A 115 2.99 -9.87 3.54
N LEU A 116 2.41 -8.68 3.70
CA LEU A 116 2.73 -7.78 4.82
C LEU A 116 2.17 -8.35 6.13
N ILE A 117 0.95 -8.88 6.11
CA ILE A 117 0.33 -9.52 7.30
C ILE A 117 1.19 -10.71 7.72
N LYS A 118 1.55 -11.56 6.77
CA LYS A 118 2.42 -12.72 7.00
C LYS A 118 3.81 -12.32 7.53
N ALA A 119 4.28 -11.12 7.19
CA ALA A 119 5.52 -10.57 7.73
C ALA A 119 5.35 -9.98 9.14
N GLY A 120 4.16 -10.00 9.72
CA GLY A 120 3.83 -9.46 11.04
C GLY A 120 3.73 -7.94 11.07
N LEU A 121 3.44 -7.29 9.94
CA LEU A 121 3.27 -5.84 9.86
C LEU A 121 1.80 -5.44 10.03
N GLU A 122 1.55 -4.33 10.71
CA GLU A 122 0.25 -3.68 10.74
C GLU A 122 0.03 -2.93 9.43
N ILE A 123 -1.04 -3.23 8.71
CA ILE A 123 -1.36 -2.57 7.44
C ILE A 123 -2.63 -1.74 7.55
N LYS A 124 -2.53 -0.47 7.14
CA LYS A 124 -3.70 0.39 6.91
C LYS A 124 -3.73 0.87 5.47
N VAL A 125 -4.93 1.04 4.94
CA VAL A 125 -5.19 1.55 3.60
C VAL A 125 -5.76 2.95 3.71
N ILE A 126 -5.07 3.90 3.06
CA ILE A 126 -5.51 5.27 2.87
C ILE A 126 -6.48 5.25 1.68
N ALA A 127 -7.77 5.28 1.97
CA ALA A 127 -8.81 5.20 0.95
C ALA A 127 -8.94 6.53 0.19
N LEU A 128 -8.36 6.60 -1.01
CA LEU A 128 -8.50 7.75 -1.89
C LEU A 128 -9.89 7.78 -2.55
N PRO A 129 -10.44 8.98 -2.85
CA PRO A 129 -11.62 9.10 -3.70
C PRO A 129 -11.37 8.54 -5.10
N GLN A 130 -12.40 7.97 -5.72
CA GLN A 130 -12.32 7.39 -7.06
C GLN A 130 -11.67 8.33 -8.08
N GLY A 131 -10.82 7.78 -8.96
CA GLY A 131 -10.08 8.53 -9.97
C GLY A 131 -9.03 9.50 -9.43
N ASN A 132 -8.57 9.33 -8.19
CA ASN A 132 -7.43 10.07 -7.66
C ASN A 132 -6.31 9.11 -7.25
N ASP A 133 -5.10 9.47 -7.67
CA ASP A 133 -3.86 8.99 -7.08
C ASP A 133 -3.45 9.90 -5.89
N PRO A 134 -2.41 9.53 -5.11
CA PRO A 134 -1.96 10.33 -3.97
C PRO A 134 -1.50 11.74 -4.38
N ALA A 135 -0.83 11.89 -5.52
CA ALA A 135 -0.36 13.19 -6.00
C ALA A 135 -1.53 14.10 -6.37
N ASP A 136 -2.46 13.60 -7.17
CA ASP A 136 -3.68 14.27 -7.59
C ASP A 136 -4.50 14.74 -6.38
N PHE A 137 -4.68 13.88 -5.39
CA PHE A 137 -5.42 14.22 -4.19
C PHE A 137 -4.72 15.34 -3.39
N LEU A 138 -3.40 15.23 -3.20
CA LEU A 138 -2.62 16.24 -2.47
C LEU A 138 -2.60 17.59 -3.19
N ILE A 139 -2.45 17.60 -4.52
CA ILE A 139 -2.49 18.83 -5.32
C ILE A 139 -3.86 19.50 -5.19
N LYS A 140 -4.95 18.72 -5.29
CA LYS A 140 -6.32 19.25 -5.28
C LYS A 140 -6.82 19.64 -3.87
N LYS A 141 -6.42 18.91 -2.82
CA LYS A 141 -7.02 18.99 -1.47
C LYS A 141 -6.05 19.40 -0.36
N GLY A 142 -4.74 19.32 -0.61
CA GLY A 142 -3.71 19.74 0.33
C GLY A 142 -3.41 18.76 1.47
N ASN A 143 -2.42 19.11 2.28
CA ASN A 143 -1.87 18.25 3.33
C ASN A 143 -2.86 17.94 4.46
N LYS A 144 -3.68 18.91 4.90
CA LYS A 144 -4.68 18.70 5.96
C LYS A 144 -5.69 17.62 5.59
N ALA A 145 -6.20 17.65 4.35
CA ALA A 145 -7.14 16.65 3.87
C ALA A 145 -6.49 15.26 3.78
N PHE A 146 -5.24 15.17 3.33
CA PHE A 146 -4.52 13.89 3.27
C PHE A 146 -4.21 13.34 4.67
N GLN A 147 -3.89 14.22 5.63
CA GLN A 147 -3.74 13.82 7.03
C GLN A 147 -5.05 13.24 7.58
N SER A 148 -6.21 13.83 7.26
CA SER A 148 -7.50 13.26 7.64
C SER A 148 -7.76 11.88 7.02
N LEU A 149 -7.29 11.61 5.80
CA LEU A 149 -7.36 10.26 5.21
C LEU A 149 -6.41 9.27 5.90
N ILE A 150 -5.24 9.72 6.36
CA ILE A 150 -4.33 8.90 7.17
C ILE A 150 -4.99 8.55 8.51
N ASP A 151 -5.60 9.53 9.18
CA ASP A 151 -6.19 9.35 10.50
C ASP A 151 -7.45 8.45 10.44
N SER A 152 -8.17 8.49 9.33
CA SER A 152 -9.33 7.63 9.05
C SER A 152 -9.00 6.36 8.26
N SER A 153 -7.72 6.04 8.09
CA SER A 153 -7.28 4.86 7.34
C SER A 153 -7.83 3.56 7.95
N LEU A 154 -8.23 2.63 7.08
CA LEU A 154 -8.83 1.37 7.48
C LEU A 154 -7.77 0.28 7.57
N SER A 155 -7.90 -0.67 8.50
CA SER A 155 -7.08 -1.89 8.43
C SER A 155 -7.29 -2.58 7.07
N LEU A 156 -6.29 -3.32 6.59
CA LEU A 156 -6.41 -4.06 5.33
C LEU A 156 -7.65 -4.98 5.31
N MET A 157 -7.94 -5.65 6.42
CA MET A 157 -9.14 -6.49 6.58
C MET A 157 -10.43 -5.68 6.39
N ASN A 158 -10.59 -4.56 7.10
CA ASN A 158 -11.78 -3.73 7.00
C ASN A 158 -11.93 -3.11 5.61
N TYR A 159 -10.83 -2.72 4.97
CA TYR A 159 -10.85 -2.19 3.62
C TYR A 159 -11.31 -3.24 2.60
N LYS A 160 -10.78 -4.48 2.68
CA LYS A 160 -11.23 -5.61 1.85
C LYS A 160 -12.71 -5.92 2.05
N LEU A 161 -13.17 -6.03 3.30
CA LEU A 161 -14.57 -6.29 3.62
C LEU A 161 -15.48 -5.19 3.05
N LYS A 162 -15.11 -3.91 3.20
CA LYS A 162 -15.84 -2.78 2.62
C LYS A 162 -16.04 -2.94 1.11
N LEU A 163 -15.00 -3.34 0.37
CA LEU A 163 -15.11 -3.57 -1.08
C LEU A 163 -15.99 -4.78 -1.41
N LEU A 164 -15.84 -5.87 -0.65
CA LEU A 164 -16.62 -7.09 -0.85
C LEU A 164 -18.11 -6.88 -0.56
N TYR A 165 -18.45 -6.09 0.46
CA TYR A 165 -19.84 -5.73 0.79
C TYR A 165 -20.47 -4.81 -0.25
N ALA A 166 -19.67 -3.98 -0.93
CA ALA A 166 -20.15 -3.19 -2.07
C ALA A 166 -20.36 -4.05 -3.33
N LYS A 167 -19.62 -5.16 -3.46
CA LYS A 167 -19.65 -6.06 -4.63
C LYS A 167 -20.71 -7.16 -4.53
N TYR A 168 -20.99 -7.67 -3.32
CA TYR A 168 -21.88 -8.80 -3.07
C TYR A 168 -22.93 -8.47 -2.01
N SER A 169 -24.15 -8.98 -2.21
CA SER A 169 -25.23 -8.82 -1.22
C SER A 169 -24.95 -9.62 0.04
N ILE A 170 -24.87 -8.94 1.18
CA ILE A 170 -24.77 -9.58 2.50
C ILE A 170 -26.09 -10.26 2.92
N ASN A 171 -27.19 -9.99 2.23
CA ASN A 171 -28.51 -10.51 2.59
C ASN A 171 -28.84 -11.86 1.92
N THR A 172 -27.98 -12.38 1.04
CA THR A 172 -28.19 -13.66 0.36
C THR A 172 -27.11 -14.67 0.75
N ILE A 173 -27.49 -15.95 0.85
CA ILE A 173 -26.54 -17.04 1.14
C ILE A 173 -25.41 -17.05 0.09
N GLU A 174 -25.76 -16.87 -1.18
CA GLU A 174 -24.78 -16.84 -2.27
C GLU A 174 -23.77 -15.68 -2.11
N GLY A 175 -24.23 -14.48 -1.76
CA GLY A 175 -23.36 -13.33 -1.57
C GLY A 175 -22.44 -13.51 -0.36
N LYS A 176 -22.97 -14.00 0.77
CA LYS A 176 -22.17 -14.36 1.96
C LYS A 176 -21.07 -15.37 1.60
N VAL A 177 -21.41 -16.43 0.86
CA VAL A 177 -20.43 -17.45 0.43
C VAL A 177 -19.32 -16.84 -0.44
N LYS A 178 -19.66 -15.93 -1.36
CA LYS A 178 -18.66 -15.25 -2.21
C LYS A 178 -17.73 -14.36 -1.39
N ILE A 179 -18.27 -13.59 -0.44
CA ILE A 179 -17.48 -12.73 0.46
C ILE A 179 -16.50 -13.58 1.28
N ILE A 180 -17.00 -14.64 1.93
CA ILE A 180 -16.17 -15.54 2.73
C ILE A 180 -15.06 -16.16 1.88
N LYS A 181 -15.38 -16.64 0.68
CA LYS A 181 -14.40 -17.25 -0.23
C LYS A 181 -13.29 -16.27 -0.62
N GLU A 182 -13.61 -15.00 -0.83
CA GLU A 182 -12.61 -13.98 -1.19
C GLU A 182 -11.79 -13.48 0.01
N ILE A 183 -12.36 -13.45 1.22
CA ILE A 183 -11.63 -12.97 2.42
C ILE A 183 -10.79 -14.06 3.09
N LEU A 184 -11.15 -15.34 2.93
CA LEU A 184 -10.50 -16.48 3.57
C LEU A 184 -8.96 -16.52 3.39
N PRO A 185 -8.38 -16.22 2.20
CA PRO A 185 -6.93 -16.16 2.05
C PRO A 185 -6.26 -15.14 2.99
N THR A 186 -6.95 -14.04 3.30
CA THR A 186 -6.46 -12.99 4.22
C THR A 186 -6.49 -13.49 5.66
N LEU A 187 -7.56 -14.21 6.06
CA LEU A 187 -7.65 -14.80 7.39
C LEU A 187 -6.55 -15.86 7.60
N ASN A 188 -6.26 -16.67 6.58
CA ASN A 188 -5.27 -17.74 6.66
C ASN A 188 -3.81 -17.26 6.85
N VAL A 189 -3.51 -15.98 6.64
CA VAL A 189 -2.16 -15.42 6.85
C VAL A 189 -2.01 -14.71 8.20
N ILE A 190 -3.07 -14.63 9.01
CA ILE A 190 -3.03 -14.05 10.34
C ILE A 190 -2.50 -15.13 11.30
N ASP A 191 -1.24 -15.00 11.72
CA ASP A 191 -0.61 -15.94 12.64
C ASP A 191 -1.08 -15.76 14.10
N ASN A 192 -1.54 -14.56 14.47
CA ASN A 192 -2.01 -14.27 15.82
C ASN A 192 -3.43 -14.84 16.04
N GLU A 193 -3.54 -15.89 16.86
CA GLU A 193 -4.83 -16.56 17.12
C GLU A 193 -5.89 -15.62 17.73
N VAL A 194 -5.49 -14.65 18.56
CA VAL A 194 -6.43 -13.71 19.18
C VAL A 194 -7.00 -12.78 18.12
N GLU A 195 -6.14 -12.24 17.26
CA GLU A 195 -6.56 -11.41 16.13
C GLU A 195 -7.46 -12.21 15.17
N LEU A 196 -7.05 -13.41 14.78
CA LEU A 196 -7.82 -14.26 13.88
C LEU A 196 -9.23 -14.54 14.42
N ARG A 197 -9.34 -14.94 15.70
CA ARG A 197 -10.64 -15.19 16.35
C ARG A 197 -11.50 -13.93 16.40
N ALA A 198 -10.90 -12.78 16.72
CA ALA A 198 -11.61 -11.50 16.72
C ALA A 198 -12.16 -11.15 15.33
N GLN A 199 -11.35 -11.35 14.28
CA GLN A 199 -11.80 -11.10 12.90
C GLN A 199 -12.90 -12.07 12.47
N ILE A 200 -12.78 -13.37 12.78
CA ILE A 200 -13.81 -14.38 12.47
C ILE A 200 -15.12 -14.01 13.17
N LYS A 201 -15.07 -13.66 14.46
CA LYS A 201 -16.25 -13.25 15.23
C LYS A 201 -16.92 -12.04 14.59
N LYS A 202 -16.14 -11.01 14.27
CA LYS A 202 -16.63 -9.80 13.62
C LYS A 202 -17.33 -10.11 12.29
N ILE A 203 -16.68 -10.88 11.42
CA ILE A 203 -17.25 -11.25 10.11
C ILE A 203 -18.53 -12.06 10.29
N SER A 204 -18.60 -12.96 11.28
CA SER A 204 -19.80 -13.74 11.58
C SER A 204 -20.95 -12.93 12.15
N GLU A 205 -20.68 -11.78 12.78
CA GLU A 205 -21.72 -10.87 13.29
C GLU A 205 -22.26 -9.95 12.18
N GLU A 206 -21.41 -9.62 11.19
CA GLU A 206 -21.77 -8.76 10.05
C GLU A 206 -22.45 -9.53 8.89
N LEU A 207 -22.16 -10.83 8.74
CA LEU A 207 -22.75 -11.72 7.72
C LEU A 207 -23.80 -12.65 8.33
#